data_AF-A0A498SEJ5-F1
#
_entry.id   AF-A0A498SEJ5-F1
#
_cell.length_a   1.000
_cell.length_b   1.000
_cell.length_c   1.000
_cell.angle_alpha   90.00
_cell.angle_beta   90.00
_cell.angle_gamma   90.00
#
_symmetry.space_group_name_H-M   'P 1'
#
loop_
_entity.id
_entity.type
_entity.pdbx_description
1 polymer ?
#
loop_
_entity_poly.entity_id
_entity_poly.type
_entity_poly.pdbx_seq_one_letter_code
_entity_poly.pdbx_strand_id
1 'polypeptide(L)'
;MNYDVLVSVSFRYNIGSVLRTVESFLMDAEWIHPIRRLEYAVCYKLARLGDTISRKLVSSNTAIEKLHEYLAENGETLAQVPISPV
;
A
#
# COMPACT_ATOMS: atom_id res chain seq x y z
N MET A 1 -3.83 -7.58 11.01
CA MET A 1 -2.89 -8.72 11.20
C MET A 1 -1.70 -8.26 12.03
N ASN A 2 -0.89 -9.18 12.56
CA ASN A 2 0.21 -8.83 13.49
C ASN A 2 1.25 -7.86 12.90
N TYR A 3 1.43 -7.81 11.58
CA TYR A 3 2.37 -6.89 10.94
C TYR A 3 1.92 -5.42 10.98
N ASP A 4 0.62 -5.13 11.12
CA ASP A 4 0.10 -3.76 11.25
C ASP A 4 0.58 -3.10 12.54
N VAL A 5 0.48 -3.85 13.64
CA VAL A 5 0.97 -3.41 14.93
C VAL A 5 2.49 -3.31 14.89
N LEU A 6 3.15 -4.29 14.29
CA LEU A 6 4.61 -4.34 14.23
C LEU A 6 5.20 -3.17 13.42
N VAL A 7 4.62 -2.85 12.26
CA VAL A 7 5.07 -1.71 11.44
C VAL A 7 4.84 -0.38 12.15
N SER A 8 3.67 -0.23 12.80
CA SER A 8 3.32 1.01 13.51
C SER A 8 4.22 1.25 14.72
N VAL A 9 4.44 0.22 15.55
CA VAL A 9 5.31 0.30 16.73
C VAL A 9 6.77 0.51 16.31
N SER A 10 7.27 -0.28 15.36
CA SER A 10 8.66 -0.14 14.90
C SER A 10 8.94 1.21 14.26
N PHE A 11 7.98 1.76 13.50
CA PHE A 11 8.08 3.13 12.98
C PHE A 11 8.09 4.18 14.09
N ARG A 12 7.13 4.09 15.02
CA ARG A 12 7.01 5.04 16.14
C ARG A 12 8.25 5.10 17.01
N TYR A 13 8.88 3.96 17.28
CA TYR A 13 10.07 3.85 18.13
C TYR A 13 11.38 3.78 17.34
N ASN A 14 11.35 4.03 16.02
CA ASN A 14 12.52 4.02 15.14
C ASN A 14 13.35 2.72 15.21
N ILE A 15 12.67 1.57 15.32
CA ILE A 15 13.29 0.24 15.39
C ILE A 15 13.57 -0.23 13.96
N GLY A 16 14.65 0.28 13.37
CA GLY A 16 14.97 0.08 11.96
C GLY A 16 15.15 -1.38 11.53
N SER A 17 15.64 -2.27 12.41
CA SER A 17 15.76 -3.70 12.11
C SER A 17 14.39 -4.35 11.87
N VAL A 18 13.42 -4.06 12.73
CA VAL A 18 12.06 -4.58 12.62
C VAL A 18 11.35 -3.99 11.41
N LEU A 19 11.51 -2.69 11.14
CA LEU A 19 10.96 -2.07 9.92
C LEU A 19 11.47 -2.76 8.65
N ARG A 20 12.77 -3.07 8.57
CA ARG A 20 13.34 -3.80 7.42
C ARG A 20 12.76 -5.21 7.30
N THR A 21 12.56 -5.92 8.41
CA THR A 21 11.94 -7.25 8.39
C THR A 21 10.50 -7.19 7.91
N VAL A 22 9.72 -6.20 8.38
CA VAL A 22 8.36 -5.98 7.92
C VAL A 22 8.32 -5.59 6.44
N GLU A 23 9.23 -4.72 6.00
CA GLU A 23 9.36 -4.32 4.60
C GLU A 23 9.60 -5.54 3.70
N SER A 24 10.55 -6.41 4.05
CA SER A 24 10.78 -7.67 3.32
C SER A 24 9.54 -8.56 3.30
N PHE A 25 8.85 -8.73 4.44
CA PHE A 25 7.62 -9.50 4.50
C PHE A 25 6.53 -8.94 3.56
N LEU A 26 6.35 -7.61 3.54
CA LEU A 26 5.37 -6.95 2.67
C LEU A 26 5.74 -7.05 1.18
N MET A 27 7.03 -7.15 0.85
CA MET A 27 7.47 -7.41 -0.52
C MET A 27 6.96 -8.78 -1.02
N ASP A 28 7.06 -9.80 -0.17
CA ASP A 28 6.71 -11.19 -0.50
C ASP A 28 5.22 -11.51 -0.33
N ALA A 29 4.47 -10.67 0.37
CA ALA A 29 3.05 -10.86 0.65
C ALA A 29 2.15 -10.57 -0.58
N GLU A 30 2.17 -11.45 -1.58
CA GLU A 30 1.40 -11.29 -2.82
C GLU A 30 -0.12 -11.32 -2.62
N TRP A 31 -0.59 -11.95 -1.54
CA TRP A 31 -2.00 -11.96 -1.14
C TRP A 31 -2.50 -10.58 -0.64
N ILE A 32 -1.59 -9.64 -0.33
CA ILE A 32 -1.96 -8.26 -0.02
C ILE A 32 -2.06 -7.47 -1.33
N HIS A 33 -3.17 -6.77 -1.50
CA HIS A 33 -3.40 -5.92 -2.66
C HIS A 33 -2.21 -4.95 -2.88
N PRO A 34 -1.68 -4.81 -4.11
CA PRO A 34 -0.48 -4.00 -4.37
C PRO A 34 -0.65 -2.54 -3.96
N ILE A 35 -1.85 -1.96 -4.13
CA ILE A 35 -2.14 -0.58 -3.69
C ILE A 35 -2.09 -0.45 -2.17
N ARG A 36 -2.62 -1.44 -1.44
CA ARG A 36 -2.51 -1.48 0.03
C ARG A 36 -1.05 -1.53 0.48
N ARG A 37 -0.19 -2.28 -0.23
CA ARG A 37 1.26 -2.30 0.04
C ARG A 37 1.92 -0.95 -0.22
N LEU A 38 1.50 -0.20 -1.23
CA LEU A 38 1.95 1.17 -1.46
C LEU A 38 1.52 2.11 -0.32
N GLU A 39 0.32 1.95 0.23
CA GLU A 39 -0.10 2.72 1.42
C GLU A 39 0.85 2.48 2.60
N TYR A 40 1.24 1.23 2.88
CA TYR A 40 2.24 0.95 3.92
C TYR A 40 3.59 1.62 3.60
N ALA A 41 4.02 1.57 2.34
CA ALA A 41 5.28 2.20 1.94
C ALA A 41 5.28 3.71 2.20
N VAL A 42 4.19 4.40 1.88
CA VAL A 42 4.04 5.84 2.10
C VAL A 42 3.93 6.15 3.59
N CYS A 43 3.02 5.48 4.32
CA CYS A 43 2.75 5.76 5.73
C CYS A 43 3.94 5.48 6.65
N TYR A 44 4.76 4.47 6.33
CA TYR A 44 5.85 4.01 7.18
C TYR A 44 7.25 4.19 6.57
N LYS A 45 7.37 4.94 5.47
CA LYS A 45 8.63 5.26 4.78
C LYS A 45 9.42 4.02 4.34
N LEU A 46 8.73 3.01 3.80
CA LEU A 46 9.33 1.76 3.32
C LEU A 46 9.71 1.89 1.83
N ALA A 47 10.85 2.53 1.57
CA ALA A 47 11.27 2.89 0.21
C ALA A 47 11.44 1.68 -0.73
N ARG A 48 12.01 0.57 -0.26
CA ARG A 48 12.23 -0.63 -1.10
C ARG A 48 10.92 -1.28 -1.50
N LEU A 49 9.94 -1.29 -0.59
CA LEU A 49 8.58 -1.74 -0.91
C LEU A 49 7.95 -0.84 -1.97
N GLY A 50 7.98 0.48 -1.76
CA GLY A 50 7.42 1.45 -2.69
C GLY A 50 7.99 1.31 -4.10
N ASP A 51 9.32 1.27 -4.22
CA ASP A 51 10.02 1.15 -5.51
C ASP A 51 9.75 -0.17 -6.21
N THR A 52 9.61 -1.26 -5.45
CA THR A 52 9.39 -2.59 -6.01
C THR A 52 7.98 -2.74 -6.55
N ILE A 53 6.97 -2.36 -5.75
CA ILE A 53 5.57 -2.47 -6.16
C ILE A 53 5.25 -1.49 -7.28
N SER A 54 5.75 -0.25 -7.20
CA SER A 54 5.56 0.74 -8.27
C SER A 54 6.14 0.27 -9.60
N ARG A 55 7.37 -0.26 -9.61
CA ARG A 55 7.97 -0.81 -10.83
C ARG A 55 7.17 -1.98 -11.39
N LYS A 56 6.68 -2.90 -10.53
CA LYS A 56 5.84 -4.04 -10.96
C LYS A 56 4.58 -3.53 -11.66
N LEU A 57 3.84 -2.60 -11.06
CA LEU A 57 2.59 -2.04 -11.60
C LEU A 57 2.80 -1.24 -12.90
N VAL A 58 3.86 -0.45 -12.97
CA VAL A 58 4.20 0.31 -14.19
C VAL A 58 4.60 -0.64 -15.31
N SER A 59 5.43 -1.66 -15.00
CA SER A 59 5.87 -2.64 -16.00
C SER A 59 4.74 -3.50 -16.56
N SER A 60 3.70 -3.76 -15.76
CA SER A 60 2.51 -4.49 -16.20
C SER A 60 1.46 -3.60 -16.87
N ASN A 61 1.66 -2.28 -16.88
CA ASN A 61 0.71 -1.29 -17.37
C ASN A 61 -0.70 -1.39 -16.73
N THR A 62 -0.79 -1.92 -15.51
CA THR A 62 -2.07 -2.20 -14.80
C THR A 62 -2.26 -1.33 -13.55
N ALA A 63 -1.44 -0.30 -13.38
CA ALA A 63 -1.44 0.55 -12.18
C ALA A 63 -2.81 1.19 -11.91
N ILE A 64 -3.44 1.77 -12.94
CA ILE A 64 -4.74 2.44 -12.82
C ILE A 64 -5.87 1.44 -12.57
N GLU A 65 -5.83 0.29 -13.24
CA GLU A 65 -6.81 -0.78 -13.07
C GLU A 65 -6.79 -1.32 -11.63
N LYS A 66 -5.59 -1.60 -11.10
CA LYS A 66 -5.41 -2.03 -9.71
C LYS A 66 -5.81 -0.97 -8.70
N LEU A 67 -5.57 0.31 -8.99
CA LEU A 67 -6.09 1.40 -8.15
C LEU A 67 -7.62 1.40 -8.14
N HIS A 68 -8.25 1.30 -9.31
CA HIS A 68 -9.70 1.30 -9.41
C HIS A 68 -10.34 0.10 -8.71
N GLU A 69 -9.80 -1.10 -8.91
CA GLU A 69 -10.22 -2.34 -8.23
C GLU A 69 -10.16 -2.16 -6.71
N TYR A 70 -9.04 -1.66 -6.20
CA TYR A 70 -8.85 -1.41 -4.78
C TYR A 70 -9.87 -0.42 -4.20
N LEU A 71 -10.12 0.70 -4.87
CA LEU A 71 -11.10 1.69 -4.41
C LEU A 71 -12.51 1.10 -4.37
N ALA A 72 -12.91 0.40 -5.44
CA ALA A 72 -14.21 -0.24 -5.52
C ALA A 72 -14.43 -1.31 -4.42
N GLU A 73 -13.42 -2.14 -4.15
CA GLU A 73 -13.43 -3.14 -3.07
C GLU A 73 -13.57 -2.51 -1.67
N ASN A 74 -13.07 -1.28 -1.48
CA ASN A 74 -13.19 -0.53 -0.24
C ASN A 74 -14.44 0.37 -0.18
N GLY A 75 -15.35 0.24 -1.14
CA GLY A 75 -16.60 0.97 -1.18
C GLY A 75 -16.49 2.41 -1.69
N GLU A 76 -15.32 2.82 -2.19
CA GLU A 76 -15.14 4.09 -2.90
C GLU A 76 -15.56 3.91 -4.35
N THR A 77 -16.76 4.39 -4.68
CA THR A 77 -17.32 4.30 -6.03
C THR A 77 -17.63 5.69 -6.57
N LEU A 78 -17.61 5.85 -7.90
CA LEU A 78 -17.92 7.12 -8.57
C LEU A 78 -19.33 7.65 -8.24
N ALA A 79 -20.24 6.78 -7.77
CA ALA A 79 -21.58 7.15 -7.35
C ALA A 79 -21.62 8.02 -6.07
N GLN A 80 -20.51 8.13 -5.35
CA GLN A 80 -20.40 8.91 -4.10
C GLN A 80 -19.85 10.32 -4.31
N VAL A 81 -19.42 10.70 -5.51
CA VAL A 81 -19.02 12.08 -5.80
C VAL A 81 -20.31 12.91 -5.86
N PRO A 82 -20.58 13.82 -4.90
CA PRO A 82 -21.69 14.74 -5.04
C PRO A 82 -21.35 15.62 -6.23
N ILE A 83 -22.17 15.54 -7.28
CA ILE A 83 -22.12 16.52 -8.37
C ILE A 83 -22.52 17.84 -7.72
N SER A 84 -21.55 18.63 -7.26
CA SER A 84 -21.80 19.99 -6.83
C SER A 84 -22.20 20.76 -8.09
N PRO A 85 -23.45 21.28 -8.18
CA PRO A 85 -23.83 22.09 -9.31
C PRO A 85 -23.08 23.42 -9.14
N VAL A 86 -22.20 23.71 -10.09
CA VAL A 86 -21.60 25.03 -10.29
C VAL A 86 -22.69 26.05 -10.60
#